data_AF-A0A381WUD3-F1
#
_entry.id   AF-A0A381WUD3-F1
#
_cell.length_a   1.000
_cell.length_b   1.000
_cell.length_c   1.000
_cell.angle_alpha   90.00
_cell.angle_beta   90.00
_cell.angle_gamma   90.00
#
_symmetry.space_group_name_H-M   'P 1'
#
loop_
_entity.id
_entity.type
_entity.pdbx_description
1 polymer ?
#
loop_
_entity_poly.entity_id
_entity_poly.type
_entity_poly.pdbx_seq_one_letter_code
_entity_poly.pdbx_strand_id
1 'polypeptide(L)' 'GVYDFQKKSSLIMASNESANTLGKVAATLADGEGLQAHSESAKYRIDN' A
#
# COMPACT_ATOMS: atom_id res chain seq x y z
N GLY A 1 29.92 -1.02 -14.96
CA GLY A 1 29.34 -0.01 -15.90
C GLY A 1 28.59 1.04 -15.09
N VAL A 2 28.10 2.14 -15.67
CA VAL A 2 27.44 3.23 -14.89
C VAL A 2 26.26 2.78 -14.03
N TYR A 3 25.64 1.64 -14.35
CA TYR A 3 24.57 1.01 -13.56
C TYR A 3 24.98 0.62 -12.13
N ASP A 4 26.25 0.26 -11.89
CA ASP A 4 26.74 -0.10 -10.55
C ASP A 4 26.71 1.09 -9.57
N PHE A 5 26.55 2.32 -10.10
CA PHE A 5 26.52 3.58 -9.37
C PHE A 5 25.15 4.28 -9.42
N GLN A 6 24.11 3.60 -9.91
CA GLN A 6 22.75 4.13 -9.93
C GLN A 6 21.87 3.43 -8.88
N LYS A 7 20.87 4.15 -8.37
CA LYS A 7 19.81 3.60 -7.52
C LYS A 7 18.45 3.84 -8.18
N LYS A 8 17.56 2.86 -8.09
CA LYS A 8 16.19 2.97 -8.63
C LYS A 8 15.24 3.37 -7.52
N SER A 9 14.43 4.38 -7.79
CA SER A 9 13.30 4.77 -6.94
C SER A 9 12.00 4.46 -7.67
N SER A 10 11.02 3.95 -6.92
CA SER A 10 9.66 3.73 -7.42
C SER A 10 8.74 4.84 -6.92
N LEU A 11 7.84 5.33 -7.78
CA LEU A 11 6.78 6.25 -7.43
C LEU A 11 5.44 5.58 -7.72
N ILE A 12 4.56 5.52 -6.71
CA ILE A 12 3.22 4.94 -6.83
C ILE A 12 2.23 6.00 -6.37
N MET A 13 1.33 6.40 -7.27
CA MET A 13 0.32 7.44 -7.04
C MET A 13 -1.06 6.80 -7.09
N ALA A 14 -1.60 6.44 -5.93
CA ALA A 14 -2.98 5.95 -5.83
C ALA A 14 -3.96 7.14 -5.85
N SER A 15 -5.01 7.04 -6.65
CA SER A 15 -6.14 7.97 -6.56
C SER A 15 -6.97 7.65 -5.33
N ASN A 16 -7.87 8.55 -4.92
CA ASN A 16 -8.79 8.28 -3.81
C ASN A 16 -9.65 7.02 -4.09
N GLU A 17 -10.23 6.90 -5.29
CA GLU A 17 -11.02 5.73 -5.71
C GLU A 17 -10.22 4.42 -5.65
N SER A 18 -8.96 4.44 -6.14
CA SER A 18 -8.13 3.25 -6.11
C SER A 18 -7.64 2.92 -4.69
N ALA A 19 -7.38 3.93 -3.85
CA ALA A 19 -7.03 3.73 -2.44
C ALA A 19 -8.19 3.08 -1.67
N ASN A 20 -9.44 3.46 -1.93
CA ASN A 20 -10.61 2.83 -1.34
C ASN A 20 -10.72 1.34 -1.76
N THR A 21 -10.52 1.07 -3.06
CA THR A 21 -10.59 -0.31 -3.59
C THR A 21 -9.45 -1.19 -3.10
N LEU A 22 -8.20 -0.73 -3.23
CA LEU A 22 -7.00 -1.47 -2.84
C LEU A 22 -6.84 -1.57 -1.32
N GLY A 23 -7.35 -0.58 -0.56
CA GLY A 23 -7.34 -0.59 0.90
C GLY A 23 -8.05 -1.81 1.48
N LYS A 24 -9.18 -2.24 0.88
CA LYS A 24 -9.92 -3.45 1.30
C LYS A 24 -9.07 -4.72 1.16
N VAL A 25 -8.34 -4.84 0.06
CA VAL A 25 -7.45 -5.98 -0.21
C VAL A 25 -6.25 -5.94 0.73
N ALA A 26 -5.59 -4.79 0.85
CA ALA A 26 -4.44 -4.60 1.72
C ALA A 26 -4.77 -4.89 3.19
N ALA A 27 -5.94 -4.46 3.67
CA ALA A 27 -6.44 -4.76 5.01
C ALA A 27 -6.63 -6.25 5.23
N THR A 28 -7.26 -6.95 4.29
CA THR A 28 -7.49 -8.41 4.35
C THR A 28 -6.16 -9.18 4.44
N LEU A 29 -5.18 -8.81 3.60
CA LEU A 29 -3.87 -9.44 3.62
C LEU A 29 -3.12 -9.16 4.93
N ALA A 30 -3.11 -7.90 5.39
CA ALA A 30 -2.44 -7.51 6.62
C ALA A 30 -3.06 -8.15 7.87
N ASP A 31 -4.39 -8.29 7.94
CA ASP A 31 -5.07 -9.03 9.01
C ASP A 31 -4.65 -10.51 9.00
N GLY A 32 -4.55 -11.14 7.81
CA GLY A 32 -4.10 -12.53 7.65
C GLY A 32 -2.65 -12.77 8.07
N GLU A 33 -1.80 -11.74 8.00
CA GLU A 33 -0.40 -11.77 8.41
C GLU A 33 -0.17 -11.31 9.86
N GLY A 34 -1.23 -10.92 10.59
CA GLY A 34 -1.13 -10.41 11.97
C GLY A 34 -0.54 -8.99 12.07
N LEU A 35 -0.51 -8.24 10.96
CA LEU A 35 0.05 -6.88 10.88
C LEU A 35 -1.01 -5.81 11.18
N GLN A 36 -1.51 -5.78 12.42
CA GLN A 36 -2.66 -4.94 12.80
C GLN A 36 -2.49 -3.46 12.39
N ALA A 37 -1.32 -2.87 12.65
CA ALA A 37 -1.07 -1.46 12.32
C ALA A 37 -1.14 -1.17 10.81
N HIS A 38 -0.73 -2.11 9.96
CA HIS A 38 -0.82 -1.98 8.51
C HIS A 38 -2.27 -2.09 8.03
N SER A 39 -3.02 -3.03 8.63
CA SER A 39 -4.45 -3.20 8.36
C SER A 39 -5.26 -1.97 8.73
N GLU A 40 -5.09 -1.44 9.94
CA GLU A 40 -5.78 -0.23 10.40
C GLU A 40 -5.44 0.99 9.52
N SER A 41 -4.17 1.12 9.12
CA SER A 41 -3.75 2.16 8.17
C SER A 41 -4.51 2.02 6.84
N ALA A 42 -4.63 0.82 6.29
CA ALA A 42 -5.39 0.60 5.06
C ALA A 42 -6.89 0.89 5.25
N LYS A 43 -7.50 0.40 6.34
CA LYS A 43 -8.91 0.58 6.67
C LYS A 43 -9.29 2.04 6.84
N TYR A 44 -8.41 2.86 7.42
CA TYR A 44 -8.65 4.30 7.61
C TYR A 44 -8.87 5.08 6.31
N ARG A 45 -8.39 4.56 5.17
CA ARG A 45 -8.50 5.23 3.85
C ARG A 45 -9.67 4.71 3.01
N ILE A 46 -10.47 3.80 3.56
CA ILE A 46 -11.66 3.25 2.90
C ILE A 46 -12.84 4.15 3.28
N ASP A 47 -13.46 4.77 2.29
CA ASP A 47 -14.70 5.53 2.52
C ASP A 47 -15.88 4.53 2.67
N ASN A 48 -16.78 4.81 3.62
CA ASN A 48 -18.00 4.04 3.87
C ASN A 48 -19.07 4.29 2.79
#